data_AF-A0A969ET09-F1
#
_entry.id   AF-A0A969ET09-F1
#
_cell.length_a   1.000
_cell.length_b   1.000
_cell.length_c   1.000
_cell.angle_alpha   90.00
_cell.angle_beta   90.00
_cell.angle_gamma   90.00
#
_symmetry.space_group_name_H-M   'P 1'
#
loop_
_entity.id
_entity.type
_entity.pdbx_description
1 polymer ?
#
loop_
_entity_poly.entity_id
_entity_poly.type
_entity_poly.pdbx_seq_one_letter_code
_entity_poly.pdbx_strand_id
1 'polypeptide(L)'
;MSSAPSEVLSAEDRSALLDVARQSITSGLEHGCALSVDPSEYSVSLQPVRASFVTLELDTNLRGCIGTLDARLPLVEDVAEHAYSAAFEDPRFPPLRKAEFAELVLHISVLSPP
;
A
#
# COMPACT_ATOMS: atom_id res chain seq x y z
N MET A 1 29.48 -3.91 -11.87
CA MET A 1 28.22 -4.47 -12.41
C MET A 1 27.71 -5.44 -11.37
N SER A 2 26.97 -4.96 -10.37
CA SER A 2 26.28 -5.82 -9.40
C SER A 2 24.80 -5.53 -9.54
N SER A 3 24.14 -6.32 -10.37
CA SER A 3 22.69 -6.42 -10.35
C SER A 3 22.30 -6.89 -8.95
N ALA A 4 21.65 -6.02 -8.19
CA ALA A 4 21.03 -6.39 -6.92
C ALA A 4 20.11 -7.60 -7.18
N PRO A 5 20.04 -8.58 -6.27
CA PRO A 5 19.09 -9.67 -6.42
C PRO A 5 17.69 -9.04 -6.54
N SER A 6 16.93 -9.41 -7.57
CA SER A 6 15.49 -9.15 -7.57
C SER A 6 14.92 -9.88 -6.37
N GLU A 7 14.82 -9.18 -5.24
CA GLU A 7 14.29 -9.67 -3.98
C GLU A 7 12.81 -10.00 -4.21
N VAL A 8 12.57 -11.29 -4.47
CA VAL A 8 11.24 -11.84 -4.71
C VAL A 8 10.50 -11.78 -3.38
N LEU A 9 9.49 -10.91 -3.30
CA LEU A 9 8.58 -10.89 -2.16
C LEU A 9 7.88 -12.24 -2.03
N SER A 10 8.01 -12.85 -0.85
CA SER A 10 7.37 -14.12 -0.52
C SER A 10 5.84 -13.98 -0.48
N ALA A 11 5.12 -15.11 -0.44
CA ALA A 11 3.67 -15.07 -0.26
C ALA A 11 3.28 -14.44 1.09
N GLU A 12 4.08 -14.64 2.12
CA GLU A 12 3.89 -14.05 3.45
C GLU A 12 4.08 -12.53 3.42
N ASP A 13 5.14 -12.05 2.76
CA ASP A 13 5.39 -10.60 2.59
C ASP A 13 4.25 -9.92 1.83
N ARG A 14 3.72 -10.58 0.79
CA ARG A 14 2.57 -10.07 0.02
C ARG A 14 1.32 -9.99 0.87
N SER A 15 1.05 -11.01 1.70
CA SER A 15 -0.08 -10.97 2.63
C SER A 15 0.09 -9.84 3.63
N ALA A 16 1.27 -9.71 4.23
CA ALA A 16 1.56 -8.66 5.21
C ALA A 16 1.33 -7.26 4.63
N LEU A 17 1.76 -7.00 3.39
CA LEU A 17 1.49 -5.72 2.72
C LEU A 17 0.00 -5.46 2.49
N LEU A 18 -0.75 -6.49 2.08
CA LEU A 18 -2.21 -6.37 1.92
C LEU A 18 -2.91 -6.11 3.26
N ASP A 19 -2.47 -6.77 4.33
CA ASP A 19 -2.99 -6.56 5.68
C ASP A 19 -2.67 -5.15 6.19
N VAL A 20 -1.46 -4.64 5.96
CA VAL A 20 -1.09 -3.25 6.28
C VAL A 20 -1.94 -2.25 5.51
N ALA A 21 -2.13 -2.46 4.21
CA ALA A 21 -2.97 -1.59 3.41
C ALA A 21 -4.43 -1.57 3.92
N ARG A 22 -5.00 -2.74 4.25
CA ARG A 22 -6.35 -2.84 4.83
C ARG A 22 -6.45 -2.14 6.18
N GLN A 23 -5.48 -2.34 7.05
CA GLN A 23 -5.46 -1.70 8.37
C GLN A 23 -5.30 -0.19 8.26
N SER A 24 -4.50 0.31 7.30
CA SER A 24 -4.37 1.74 7.02
C SER A 24 -5.69 2.36 6.53
N ILE A 25 -6.39 1.69 5.61
CA ILE A 25 -7.72 2.16 5.18
C ILE A 25 -8.72 2.12 6.33
N THR A 26 -8.68 1.07 7.15
CA THR A 26 -9.54 0.97 8.35
C THR A 26 -9.27 2.11 9.32
N SER A 27 -7.99 2.40 9.60
CA SER A 27 -7.59 3.54 10.42
C SER A 27 -8.07 4.86 9.82
N GLY A 28 -8.01 5.02 8.49
CA GLY A 28 -8.56 6.20 7.83
C GLY A 28 -10.08 6.31 7.96
N LEU A 29 -10.82 5.19 7.94
CA LEU A 29 -12.27 5.17 8.17
C LEU A 29 -12.66 5.49 9.62
N GLU A 30 -11.84 5.10 10.59
CA GLU A 30 -12.16 5.21 12.02
C GLU A 30 -11.59 6.47 12.68
N HIS A 31 -10.34 6.82 12.35
CA HIS A 31 -9.58 7.90 12.97
C HIS A 31 -9.24 9.03 12.00
N GLY A 32 -9.39 8.82 10.69
CA GLY A 32 -9.08 9.83 9.68
C GLY A 32 -7.59 9.97 9.36
N CYS A 33 -6.74 9.01 9.75
CA CYS A 33 -5.30 9.03 9.50
C CYS A 33 -4.77 7.66 9.03
N ALA A 34 -3.66 7.68 8.30
CA ALA A 34 -2.94 6.47 7.90
C ALA A 34 -2.47 5.66 9.12
N LEU A 35 -2.28 4.36 8.92
CA LEU A 35 -1.70 3.50 9.94
C LEU A 35 -0.20 3.82 10.10
N SER A 36 0.22 4.10 11.33
CA SER A 36 1.64 4.18 11.68
C SER A 36 2.18 2.76 11.81
N VAL A 37 3.12 2.38 10.95
CA VAL A 37 3.80 1.07 10.97
C VAL A 37 5.26 1.25 11.31
N ASP A 38 5.81 0.36 12.13
CA ASP A 38 7.26 0.28 12.36
C ASP A 38 7.86 -0.80 11.44
N PRO A 39 8.74 -0.46 10.48
CA PRO A 39 9.33 -1.44 9.57
C PRO A 39 10.05 -2.59 10.27
N SER A 40 10.60 -2.35 11.46
CA SER A 40 11.36 -3.36 12.20
C SER A 40 10.50 -4.53 12.69
N GLU A 41 9.18 -4.36 12.75
CA GLU A 41 8.22 -5.42 13.07
C GLU A 41 7.92 -6.36 11.89
N TYR A 42 8.39 -6.01 10.68
CA TYR A 42 8.13 -6.76 9.46
C TYR A 42 9.38 -7.46 8.93
N SER A 43 9.19 -8.40 8.00
CA SER A 43 10.27 -9.09 7.29
C SER A 43 11.31 -8.12 6.74
N VAL A 44 12.59 -8.55 6.75
CA VAL A 44 13.71 -7.76 6.21
C VAL A 44 13.50 -7.36 4.74
N SER A 45 12.71 -8.11 3.97
CA SER A 45 12.34 -7.78 2.58
C SER A 45 11.41 -6.57 2.44
N LEU A 46 10.71 -6.17 3.51
CA LEU A 46 9.72 -5.07 3.54
C LEU A 46 10.26 -3.77 4.15
N GLN A 47 11.43 -3.83 4.77
CA GLN A 47 12.14 -2.71 5.38
C GLN A 47 12.88 -1.78 4.40
N PRO A 48 13.35 -2.22 3.21
CA PRO A 48 14.07 -1.35 2.30
C PRO A 48 13.16 -0.27 1.72
N VAL A 49 13.75 0.88 1.45
CA VAL A 49 13.09 1.98 0.73
C VAL A 49 12.78 1.53 -0.71
N ARG A 50 11.49 1.47 -1.05
CA ARG A 50 11.02 1.06 -2.39
C ARG A 50 9.79 1.84 -2.81
N ALA A 51 9.66 2.00 -4.12
CA ALA A 51 8.51 2.62 -4.73
C ALA A 51 7.37 1.61 -4.84
N SER A 52 6.16 2.00 -4.43
CA SER A 52 4.97 1.17 -4.59
C SER A 52 3.79 1.96 -5.14
N PHE A 53 2.82 1.22 -5.68
CA PHE A 53 1.52 1.72 -6.08
C PHE A 53 0.45 0.86 -5.42
N VAL A 54 -0.46 1.50 -4.70
CA VAL A 54 -1.65 0.88 -4.13
C VAL A 54 -2.83 1.26 -4.99
N THR A 55 -3.49 0.25 -5.54
CA THR A 55 -4.68 0.37 -6.36
C THR A 55 -5.85 -0.28 -5.63
N LEU A 56 -6.96 0.45 -5.58
CA LEU A 56 -8.22 0.04 -5.01
C LEU A 56 -9.20 -0.20 -6.15
N GLU A 57 -9.85 -1.35 -6.15
CA GLU A 57 -10.89 -1.70 -7.10
C GLU A 57 -12.19 -2.06 -6.37
N LEU A 58 -13.31 -1.62 -6.91
CA LEU A 58 -14.65 -1.94 -6.42
C LEU A 58 -15.50 -2.36 -7.63
N ASP A 59 -16.15 -3.51 -7.56
CA ASP A 59 -16.93 -4.07 -8.68
C ASP A 59 -16.17 -4.05 -10.02
N THR A 60 -14.90 -4.46 -10.02
CA THR A 60 -13.98 -4.45 -11.18
C THR A 60 -13.65 -3.07 -11.77
N ASN A 61 -14.08 -1.99 -11.10
CA ASN A 61 -13.78 -0.62 -11.50
C ASN A 61 -12.72 -0.02 -10.58
N LEU A 62 -11.83 0.79 -11.16
CA LEU A 62 -10.85 1.56 -10.40
C LEU A 62 -11.57 2.51 -9.43
N ARG A 63 -11.25 2.37 -8.14
CA ARG A 63 -11.83 3.18 -7.06
C ARG A 63 -10.84 4.18 -6.45
N GLY A 64 -9.55 3.95 -6.66
CA GLY A 64 -8.45 4.81 -6.23
C GLY A 64 -7.10 4.22 -6.63
N CYS A 65 -6.12 5.04 -6.94
CA CYS A 65 -4.76 4.57 -7.16
C CYS A 65 -3.76 5.67 -6.83
N ILE A 66 -2.88 5.40 -5.87
CA ILE A 66 -1.81 6.30 -5.45
C ILE A 66 -0.51 5.50 -5.32
N GLY A 67 0.57 6.14 -5.72
CA GLY A 67 1.92 5.62 -5.62
C GLY A 67 2.93 6.60 -6.19
N THR A 68 4.20 6.29 -6.03
CA THR A 68 5.31 7.11 -6.53
C THR A 68 6.34 6.24 -7.22
N LEU A 69 7.02 6.81 -8.22
CA LEU A 69 8.23 6.22 -8.80
C LEU A 69 9.47 6.49 -7.94
N ASP A 70 9.38 7.51 -7.08
CA ASP A 70 10.47 8.05 -6.29
C ASP A 70 10.37 7.46 -4.88
N ALA A 71 11.12 6.38 -4.62
CA ALA A 71 11.10 5.66 -3.36
C ALA A 71 11.70 6.53 -2.22
N ARG A 72 10.89 6.85 -1.20
CA ARG A 72 11.33 7.71 -0.08
C ARG A 72 11.16 7.07 1.29
N LEU A 73 10.23 6.12 1.39
CA LEU A 73 9.89 5.43 2.63
C LEU A 73 10.17 3.93 2.49
N PRO A 74 10.43 3.22 3.60
CA PRO A 74 10.37 1.76 3.66
C PRO A 74 9.10 1.23 3.02
N LEU A 75 9.19 0.10 2.30
CA LEU A 75 8.08 -0.43 1.52
C LEU A 75 6.78 -0.59 2.33
N VAL A 76 6.88 -1.07 3.56
CA VAL A 76 5.70 -1.25 4.42
C VAL A 76 5.06 0.08 4.85
N GLU A 77 5.86 1.10 5.15
CA GLU A 77 5.39 2.46 5.44
C GLU A 77 4.77 3.10 4.19
N ASP A 78 5.45 2.99 3.06
CA ASP A 78 5.00 3.50 1.77
C ASP A 78 3.62 2.92 1.38
N VAL A 79 3.43 1.61 1.59
CA VAL A 79 2.15 0.94 1.35
C VAL A 79 1.07 1.42 2.32
N ALA A 80 1.38 1.66 3.60
CA ALA A 80 0.41 2.17 4.56
C ALA A 80 -0.08 3.58 4.17
N GLU A 81 0.85 4.48 3.87
CA GLU A 81 0.57 5.86 3.42
C GLU A 81 -0.21 5.88 2.10
N HIS A 82 0.23 5.12 1.10
CA HIS A 82 -0.42 5.07 -0.20
C HIS A 82 -1.79 4.40 -0.14
N ALA A 83 -2.02 3.42 0.74
CA ALA A 83 -3.33 2.81 0.91
C ALA A 83 -4.35 3.80 1.48
N TYR A 84 -3.95 4.60 2.47
CA TYR A 84 -4.77 5.69 2.99
C TYR A 84 -5.03 6.74 1.89
N SER A 85 -3.97 7.20 1.23
CA SER A 85 -4.07 8.21 0.18
C SER A 85 -4.98 7.76 -0.97
N ALA A 86 -4.85 6.50 -1.41
CA ALA A 86 -5.68 5.93 -2.47
C ALA A 86 -7.16 5.85 -2.09
N ALA A 87 -7.46 5.67 -0.79
CA ALA A 87 -8.83 5.58 -0.30
C ALA A 87 -9.47 6.96 -0.06
N PHE A 88 -8.71 7.95 0.41
CA PHE A 88 -9.27 9.21 0.92
C PHE A 88 -8.80 10.47 0.21
N GLU A 89 -7.63 10.45 -0.42
CA GLU A 89 -6.97 11.63 -0.97
C GLU A 89 -6.82 11.61 -2.50
N ASP A 90 -7.22 10.52 -3.17
CA ASP A 90 -7.23 10.47 -4.64
C ASP A 90 -8.24 11.50 -5.18
N PRO A 91 -7.81 12.58 -5.84
CA PRO A 91 -8.68 13.69 -6.23
C PRO A 91 -9.70 13.31 -7.32
N ARG A 92 -9.53 12.13 -7.95
CA ARG A 92 -10.45 11.63 -8.98
C ARG A 92 -11.71 10.99 -8.39
N PHE A 93 -11.67 10.61 -7.11
CA PHE A 93 -12.74 9.86 -6.46
C PHE A 93 -13.13 10.50 -5.12
N PRO A 94 -14.38 10.35 -4.68
CA PRO A 94 -14.76 10.75 -3.33
C PRO A 94 -14.07 9.85 -2.30
N PRO A 95 -13.85 10.34 -1.06
CA PRO A 95 -13.32 9.52 0.03
C PRO A 95 -14.11 8.22 0.21
N LEU A 96 -13.39 7.11 0.44
CA LEU A 96 -13.96 5.78 0.59
C LEU A 96 -14.92 5.74 1.80
N ARG A 97 -16.07 5.09 1.62
CA ARG A 97 -17.02 4.85 2.71
C ARG A 97 -16.85 3.45 3.28
N LYS A 98 -17.20 3.29 4.56
CA LYS A 98 -17.15 2.00 5.26
C LYS A 98 -17.95 0.89 4.59
N ALA A 99 -19.05 1.23 3.90
CA ALA A 99 -19.84 0.26 3.15
C ALA A 99 -19.08 -0.29 1.93
N GLU A 100 -18.31 0.54 1.23
CA GLU A 100 -17.53 0.15 0.05
C GLU A 100 -16.31 -0.70 0.45
N PHE A 101 -15.76 -0.48 1.64
CA PHE A 101 -14.56 -1.17 2.11
C PHE A 101 -14.71 -2.70 2.19
N ALA A 102 -15.90 -3.20 2.49
CA ALA A 102 -16.16 -4.64 2.60
C ALA A 102 -16.05 -5.37 1.25
N GLU A 103 -16.27 -4.67 0.14
CA GLU A 103 -16.28 -5.22 -1.22
C GLU A 103 -15.00 -4.85 -2.01
N LEU A 104 -14.07 -4.16 -1.35
CA LEU A 104 -12.92 -3.57 -1.99
C LEU A 104 -11.80 -4.60 -2.22
N VAL A 105 -11.26 -4.60 -3.44
CA VAL A 105 -10.11 -5.38 -3.85
C VAL A 105 -8.86 -4.50 -3.86
N LEU A 106 -7.79 -4.97 -3.23
CA LEU A 106 -6.52 -4.27 -3.10
C LEU A 106 -5.47 -4.90 -3.99
N HIS A 107 -4.80 -4.08 -4.79
CA HIS A 107 -3.67 -4.45 -5.60
C HIS A 107 -2.46 -3.60 -5.23
N ILE A 108 -1.35 -4.26 -4.88
CA ILE A 108 -0.10 -3.59 -4.52
C ILE A 108 0.95 -3.97 -5.56
N SER A 109 1.47 -2.94 -6.24
CA SER A 109 2.54 -3.09 -7.22
C SER A 109 3.80 -2.48 -6.66
N VAL A 110 4.80 -3.31 -6.39
CA VAL A 110 6.11 -2.89 -5.88
C VAL A 110 7.06 -2.78 -7.06
N LEU A 111 7.68 -1.62 -7.22
CA LEU A 111 8.67 -1.40 -8.26
C LEU A 111 10.04 -1.84 -7.80
N SER A 112 10.75 -2.50 -8.71
CA SER A 112 12.18 -2.77 -8.54
C SER A 112 12.96 -1.48 -8.76
N PRO A 113 14.03 -1.22 -7.98
CA PRO A 113 14.96 -0.15 -8.30
C PRO A 113 15.57 -0.38 -9.70
N PRO A 114 15.85 0.70 -10.45
CA PRO A 114 16.46 0.62 -11.79
C PRO A 114 17.90 0.08 -11.76
#